data_AF-A0A3P1RY20-F1
#
_entry.id   AF-A0A3P1RY20-F1
#
_cell.length_a   1.000
_cell.length_b   1.000
_cell.length_c   1.000
_cell.angle_alpha   90.00
_cell.angle_beta   90.00
_cell.angle_gamma   90.00
#
_symmetry.space_group_name_H-M   'P 1'
#
loop_
_entity.id
_entity.type
_entity.pdbx_description
1 polymer ?
#
loop_
_entity_poly.entity_id
_entity_poly.type
_entity_poly.pdbx_seq_one_letter_code
_entity_poly.pdbx_strand_id
1 'polypeptide(L)'
;MSLARKIDEKELNYWDFSDVVSAGIHKISSYPATMVPDMQNELIRIIKGEDKSVQNILDPFHGSGVTLVEGMKNDLTPIGIDINPLANLITLVKLQGVSKNQIKFSNNRIIN
;
A
#
# COMPACT_ATOMS: atom_id res chain seq x y z
N MET A 1 -12.69 -16.27 17.17
CA MET A 1 -11.45 -17.03 17.33
C MET A 1 -10.37 -15.98 17.36
N SER A 2 -9.67 -15.78 18.49
CA SER A 2 -8.81 -14.60 18.70
C SER A 2 -7.79 -14.42 17.56
N LEU A 3 -7.57 -13.16 17.16
CA LEU A 3 -6.56 -12.74 16.18
C LEU A 3 -5.19 -13.38 16.45
N ALA A 4 -4.76 -13.41 17.71
CA ALA A 4 -3.49 -14.00 18.11
C ALA A 4 -3.40 -15.48 17.68
N ARG A 5 -4.49 -16.25 17.85
CA ARG A 5 -4.52 -17.66 17.46
C ARG A 5 -4.37 -17.85 15.94
N LYS A 6 -4.98 -16.98 15.14
CA LYS A 6 -4.86 -17.03 13.67
C LYS A 6 -3.43 -16.75 13.18
N ILE A 7 -2.68 -15.94 13.93
CA ILE A 7 -1.28 -15.64 13.65
C ILE A 7 -0.39 -16.81 14.13
N ASP A 8 -0.63 -17.32 15.34
CA ASP A 8 0.13 -18.44 15.92
C ASP A 8 -0.04 -19.77 15.17
N GLU A 9 -1.15 -19.94 14.44
CA GLU A 9 -1.38 -21.10 13.56
C GLU A 9 -0.45 -21.11 12.32
N LYS A 10 0.21 -20.01 11.99
CA LYS A 10 1.13 -19.90 10.85
C LYS A 10 2.54 -20.35 11.25
N GLU A 11 3.24 -21.01 10.32
CA GLU A 11 4.65 -21.36 10.52
C GLU A 11 5.54 -20.11 10.61
N LEU A 12 6.69 -20.22 11.29
CA LEU A 12 7.60 -19.10 11.54
C LEU A 12 8.02 -18.34 10.27
N ASN A 13 8.25 -19.07 9.18
CA ASN A 13 8.73 -18.50 7.91
C ASN A 13 7.59 -18.05 6.98
N TYR A 14 6.33 -18.21 7.40
CA TYR A 14 5.17 -17.86 6.58
C TYR A 14 5.16 -16.39 6.17
N TRP A 15 5.61 -15.52 7.09
CA TRP A 15 5.57 -14.07 6.92
C TRP A 15 6.78 -13.50 6.17
N ASP A 16 7.68 -14.35 5.68
CA ASP A 16 8.88 -13.89 4.97
C ASP A 16 8.55 -13.45 3.54
N PHE A 17 7.52 -14.04 2.91
CA PHE A 17 7.10 -13.77 1.52
C PHE A 17 8.30 -13.70 0.53
N SER A 18 9.31 -14.52 0.77
CA SER A 18 10.63 -14.46 0.09
C SER A 18 10.57 -14.63 -1.43
N ASP A 19 9.56 -15.36 -1.91
CA ASP A 19 9.38 -15.66 -3.35
C ASP A 19 8.46 -14.66 -4.06
N VAL A 20 7.90 -13.69 -3.33
CA VAL A 20 6.93 -12.73 -3.86
C VAL A 20 7.63 -11.50 -4.42
N VAL A 21 7.41 -11.27 -5.72
CA VAL A 21 7.89 -10.06 -6.39
C VAL A 21 6.76 -9.03 -6.48
N SER A 22 6.98 -7.88 -5.85
CA SER A 22 6.08 -6.72 -5.95
C SER A 22 5.90 -6.30 -7.43
N ALA A 23 4.66 -6.10 -7.85
CA ALA A 23 4.28 -5.81 -9.24
C ALA A 23 3.25 -4.67 -9.37
N GLY A 24 3.04 -4.19 -10.60
CA GLY A 24 2.00 -3.21 -10.92
C GLY A 24 2.18 -1.87 -10.21
N ILE A 25 1.14 -1.41 -9.51
CA ILE A 25 1.10 -0.10 -8.84
C ILE A 25 2.25 0.09 -7.84
N HIS A 26 2.76 -1.00 -7.25
CA HIS A 26 3.84 -0.92 -6.27
C HIS A 26 5.23 -0.71 -6.88
N LYS A 27 5.37 -0.90 -8.20
CA LYS A 27 6.62 -0.76 -8.95
C LYS A 27 6.70 0.49 -9.84
N ILE A 28 5.71 1.39 -9.78
CA ILE A 28 5.72 2.61 -10.60
C ILE A 28 6.87 3.57 -10.27
N SER A 29 7.46 3.44 -9.08
CA SER A 29 8.60 4.23 -8.63
C SER A 29 9.44 3.43 -7.63
N SER A 30 10.76 3.58 -7.73
CA SER A 30 11.69 3.00 -6.77
C SER A 30 11.74 3.86 -5.51
N TYR A 31 11.50 3.25 -4.36
CA TYR A 31 11.70 3.84 -3.04
C TYR A 31 12.40 2.78 -2.17
N PRO A 32 13.35 3.16 -1.30
CA PRO A 32 14.07 2.19 -0.48
C PRO A 32 13.16 1.54 0.56
N ALA A 33 13.57 0.34 1.02
CA ALA A 33 13.01 -0.36 2.18
C ALA A 33 11.47 -0.48 2.16
N THR A 34 10.89 -0.87 1.02
CA THR A 34 9.43 -1.02 0.90
C THR A 34 8.94 -2.33 1.51
N MET A 35 7.81 -2.25 2.21
CA MET A 35 7.06 -3.40 2.72
C MET A 35 6.57 -4.33 1.60
N VAL A 36 6.41 -5.61 1.90
CA VAL A 36 5.85 -6.60 0.97
C VAL A 36 4.33 -6.43 0.87
N PRO A 37 3.77 -6.12 -0.32
CA PRO A 37 2.34 -5.84 -0.46
C PRO A 37 1.43 -7.01 -0.06
N ASP A 38 1.80 -8.24 -0.42
CA ASP A 38 0.95 -9.41 -0.20
C ASP A 38 0.82 -9.75 1.29
N MET A 39 1.92 -9.61 2.03
CA MET A 39 1.93 -9.70 3.49
C MET A 39 0.99 -8.67 4.11
N GLN A 40 1.08 -7.41 3.65
CA GLN A 40 0.27 -6.34 4.20
C GLN A 40 -1.23 -6.51 3.90
N ASN A 41 -1.57 -6.96 2.70
CA ASN A 41 -2.94 -7.31 2.33
C ASN A 41 -3.50 -8.45 3.20
N GLU A 42 -2.71 -9.50 3.48
CA GLU A 42 -3.16 -10.60 4.33
C GLU A 42 -3.43 -10.12 5.77
N LEU A 43 -2.52 -9.35 6.37
CA LEU A 43 -2.72 -8.80 7.72
C LEU A 43 -3.99 -7.94 7.80
N ILE A 44 -4.20 -7.04 6.83
CA ILE A 44 -5.39 -6.20 6.77
C ILE A 44 -6.67 -7.07 6.71
N ARG A 45 -6.68 -8.12 5.90
CA ARG A 45 -7.83 -9.04 5.79
C ARG A 45 -8.10 -9.80 7.08
N ILE A 46 -7.06 -10.27 7.78
CA ILE A 46 -7.21 -10.98 9.05
C ILE A 46 -7.82 -10.04 10.10
N ILE A 47 -7.30 -8.81 10.21
CA ILE A 47 -7.78 -7.80 11.18
C ILE A 47 -9.24 -7.43 10.88
N LYS A 48 -9.57 -7.07 9.62
CA LYS A 48 -10.96 -6.76 9.22
C LYS A 48 -11.91 -7.94 9.39
N GLY A 49 -11.40 -9.16 9.24
CA GLY A 49 -12.17 -10.38 9.46
C GLY A 49 -12.53 -10.61 10.93
N GLU A 50 -11.73 -10.09 11.86
CA GLU A 50 -12.00 -10.13 13.30
C GLU A 50 -12.89 -8.96 13.74
N ASP A 51 -12.62 -7.75 13.24
CA ASP A 51 -13.41 -6.56 13.53
C ASP A 51 -13.87 -5.86 12.24
N LYS A 52 -15.14 -6.07 11.91
CA LYS A 52 -15.79 -5.46 10.74
C LYS A 52 -16.09 -3.97 10.92
N SER A 53 -15.96 -3.43 12.13
CA SER A 53 -16.17 -2.00 12.40
C SER A 53 -14.99 -1.13 11.97
N VAL A 54 -13.83 -1.73 11.67
CA VAL A 54 -12.65 -1.01 11.16
C VAL A 54 -12.93 -0.45 9.75
N GLN A 55 -12.90 0.87 9.62
CA GLN A 55 -13.18 1.61 8.38
C GLN A 55 -11.98 2.40 7.82
N ASN A 56 -10.88 2.49 8.56
CA ASN A 56 -9.72 3.28 8.18
C ASN A 56 -8.42 2.55 8.51
N ILE A 57 -7.31 3.06 7.95
CA ILE A 57 -5.96 2.61 8.24
C ILE A 57 -5.05 3.83 8.38
N LEU A 58 -4.16 3.79 9.37
CA LEU A 58 -3.16 4.82 9.60
C LEU A 58 -1.77 4.22 9.43
N ASP A 59 -0.95 4.85 8.60
CA ASP A 59 0.48 4.59 8.53
C ASP A 59 1.24 5.92 8.76
N PRO A 60 1.84 6.12 9.96
CA PRO A 60 2.52 7.36 10.30
C PRO A 60 3.91 7.51 9.65
N PHE A 61 4.40 6.48 8.93
CA PHE A 61 5.68 6.46 8.24
C PHE A 61 5.57 5.71 6.91
N HIS A 62 4.62 6.12 6.07
CA HIS A 62 4.13 5.26 4.99
C HIS A 62 5.12 4.98 3.85
N GLY A 63 6.23 5.72 3.77
CA GLY A 63 7.20 5.59 2.68
C GLY A 63 6.51 5.66 1.32
N SER A 64 6.73 4.67 0.46
CA SER A 64 6.07 4.62 -0.86
C SER A 64 4.58 4.24 -0.84
N GLY A 65 3.95 4.11 0.33
CA GLY A 65 2.51 4.01 0.48
C GLY A 65 1.93 2.60 0.36
N VAL A 66 2.72 1.54 0.54
CA VAL A 66 2.24 0.15 0.39
C VAL A 66 1.04 -0.12 1.31
N THR A 67 1.15 0.22 2.60
CA THR A 67 0.06 0.10 3.58
C THR A 67 -1.21 0.81 3.14
N LEU A 68 -1.09 2.05 2.67
CA LEU A 68 -2.25 2.86 2.30
C LEU A 68 -2.93 2.31 1.04
N VAL A 69 -2.15 1.85 0.07
CA VAL A 69 -2.66 1.23 -1.16
C VAL A 69 -3.38 -0.08 -0.86
N GLU A 70 -2.79 -0.96 -0.02
CA GLU A 70 -3.44 -2.21 0.37
C GLU A 70 -4.66 -1.97 1.27
N GLY A 71 -4.64 -0.94 2.11
CA GLY A 71 -5.82 -0.49 2.86
C GLY A 71 -6.96 -0.08 1.95
N MET A 72 -6.68 0.79 0.96
CA MET A 72 -7.67 1.24 0.00
C MET A 72 -8.24 0.09 -0.84
N LYS A 73 -7.41 -0.90 -1.23
CA LYS A 73 -7.87 -2.13 -1.91
C LYS A 73 -8.78 -3.00 -1.05
N ASN A 74 -8.69 -2.88 0.26
CA ASN A 74 -9.53 -3.57 1.23
C ASN A 74 -10.60 -2.64 1.81
N ASP A 75 -11.07 -1.63 1.06
CA ASP A 75 -12.16 -0.72 1.45
C ASP A 75 -11.91 0.01 2.78
N LEU A 76 -10.66 0.33 3.10
CA LEU A 76 -10.31 1.19 4.23
C LEU A 76 -9.97 2.59 3.74
N THR A 77 -10.36 3.60 4.52
CA THR A 77 -9.94 4.98 4.30
C THR A 77 -8.48 5.14 4.71
N PRO A 78 -7.54 5.41 3.77
CA PRO A 78 -6.13 5.54 4.10
C PRO A 78 -5.82 6.91 4.70
N ILE A 79 -5.03 6.91 5.78
CA ILE A 79 -4.48 8.11 6.44
C ILE A 79 -2.97 7.91 6.54
N GLY A 80 -2.20 8.81 5.95
CA GLY A 80 -0.76 8.66 5.83
C GLY A 80 -0.01 9.91 6.23
N ILE A 81 1.12 9.73 6.92
CA ILE A 81 2.12 10.77 7.15
C ILE A 81 3.50 10.22 6.72
N ASP A 82 4.28 11.04 6.03
CA ASP A 82 5.71 10.80 5.82
C ASP A 82 6.44 12.15 5.71
N ILE A 83 7.65 12.22 6.27
CA ILE A 83 8.48 13.43 6.24
C ILE A 83 9.04 13.71 4.85
N ASN A 84 9.22 12.69 4.02
CA ASN A 84 9.79 12.80 2.70
C ASN A 84 8.71 13.25 1.68
N PRO A 85 8.82 14.45 1.09
CA PRO A 85 7.83 14.93 0.11
C PRO A 85 7.70 14.01 -1.12
N LEU A 86 8.78 13.32 -1.50
CA LEU A 86 8.73 12.36 -2.61
C LEU A 86 7.88 11.13 -2.25
N ALA A 87 7.95 10.66 -1.01
CA ALA A 87 7.15 9.56 -0.51
C ALA A 87 5.65 9.89 -0.56
N ASN A 88 5.30 11.11 -0.14
CA ASN A 88 3.94 11.66 -0.24
C ASN A 88 3.46 11.71 -1.71
N LEU A 89 4.29 12.22 -2.63
CA LEU A 89 3.94 12.30 -4.05
C LEU A 89 3.73 10.91 -4.67
N ILE A 90 4.65 9.97 -4.45
CA ILE A 90 4.53 8.59 -4.95
C ILE A 90 3.23 7.97 -4.45
N THR A 91 2.94 8.12 -3.16
CA THR A 91 1.75 7.57 -2.51
C THR A 91 0.46 8.17 -3.07
N LEU A 92 0.41 9.50 -3.26
CA LEU A 92 -0.73 10.18 -3.88
C LEU A 92 -0.99 9.65 -5.30
N VAL A 93 0.06 9.50 -6.12
CA VAL A 93 -0.06 8.95 -7.47
C VAL A 93 -0.54 7.50 -7.44
N LYS A 94 -0.05 6.67 -6.52
CA LYS A 94 -0.51 5.28 -6.37
C LYS A 94 -1.98 5.18 -5.98
N LEU A 95 -2.47 6.10 -5.15
CA LEU A 95 -3.86 6.10 -4.66
C LEU A 95 -4.84 6.75 -5.65
N GLN A 96 -4.47 7.87 -6.26
CA GLN A 96 -5.39 8.72 -7.03
C GLN A 96 -5.15 8.65 -8.54
N GLY A 97 -4.02 8.11 -8.97
CA GLY A 97 -3.59 8.17 -10.36
C GLY A 97 -3.24 9.58 -10.81
N VAL A 98 -3.12 9.76 -12.12
CA VAL A 98 -2.86 11.07 -12.75
C VAL A 98 -3.97 11.39 -13.74
N SER A 99 -4.38 12.65 -13.80
CA SER A 99 -5.41 13.10 -14.74
C SER A 99 -4.99 12.83 -16.19
N LYS A 100 -5.83 12.13 -16.96
CA LYS A 100 -5.59 11.84 -18.38
C LYS A 100 -5.39 13.12 -19.20
N ASN A 101 -6.12 14.19 -18.84
CA ASN A 101 -5.98 15.49 -19.50
C ASN A 101 -4.62 16.13 -19.22
N GLN A 102 -4.13 16.03 -17.97
CA GLN A 102 -2.80 16.50 -17.62
C GLN A 102 -1.71 15.69 -18.34
N ILE A 103 -1.86 14.36 -18.43
CA ILE A 103 -0.94 13.52 -19.20
C ILE A 103 -0.89 13.97 -20.66
N LYS A 104 -2.05 14.15 -21.30
CA LYS A 104 -2.13 14.62 -22.70
C LYS A 104 -1.48 15.99 -22.89
N PHE A 105 -1.76 16.92 -21.98
CA PHE A 105 -1.19 18.28 -22.01
C PHE A 105 0.34 18.24 -21.86
N SER A 106 0.85 17.51 -20.86
CA SER A 106 2.29 17.36 -20.62
C SER A 106 3.00 16.70 -21.79
N ASN A 107 2.41 15.67 -22.39
CA ASN A 107 2.97 15.00 -23.57
C ASN A 107 3.10 15.96 -24.76
N ASN A 108 2.07 16.77 -25.04
CA ASN A 108 2.12 17.76 -26.12
C ASN A 108 3.22 18.82 -25.87
N ARG A 109 3.53 19.15 -24.61
CA ARG A 109 4.58 20.10 -24.24
C ARG A 109 5.99 19.52 -24.34
N ILE A 110 6.15 18.20 -24.27
CA ILE A 110 7.45 17.53 -24.43
C ILE A 110 7.78 17.32 -25.92
N ILE A 111 6.76 17.11 -26.75
CA ILE A 111 6.92 16.87 -28.20
C ILE A 111 7.24 18.17 -28.98
N ASN A 112 6.76 19.31 -28.49
CA ASN A 112 7.05 20.64 -29.04
C ASN A 112 8.26 21.29 -28.36
#